data_AF-A0A7X6GGJ3-F1
#
_entry.id   AF-A0A7X6GGJ3-F1
#
_cell.length_a   1.000
_cell.length_b   1.000
_cell.length_c   1.000
_cell.angle_alpha   90.00
_cell.angle_beta   90.00
_cell.angle_gamma   90.00
#
_symmetry.space_group_name_H-M   'P 1'
#
loop_
_entity.id
_entity.type
_entity.pdbx_description
1 polymer ?
#
loop_
_entity_poly.entity_id
_entity_poly.type
_entity_poly.pdbx_seq_one_letter_code
_entity_poly.pdbx_strand_id
1 'polypeptide(L)'
;MPLKATPVRLDDETVARVGEIAKAMDRPRAWLMAEAIKQIVAREEWFIQEVEKGVKAADEGRLTDHNNLKAKWEARRAAQME
;
A
#
# COMPACT_ATOMS: atom_id res chain seq x y z
N MET A 1 -13.53 -19.68 -3.52
CA MET A 1 -13.61 -19.46 -4.98
C MET A 1 -12.47 -20.21 -5.64
N PRO A 2 -12.66 -20.81 -6.83
CA PRO A 2 -11.58 -21.50 -7.54
C PRO A 2 -10.48 -20.51 -7.98
N LEU A 3 -9.22 -20.93 -7.94
CA LEU A 3 -8.10 -20.14 -8.44
C LEU A 3 -8.09 -20.16 -9.97
N LYS A 4 -7.84 -19.00 -10.59
CA LYS A 4 -7.69 -18.86 -12.04
C LYS A 4 -6.22 -18.57 -12.37
N ALA A 5 -5.67 -19.28 -13.34
CA ALA A 5 -4.33 -18.99 -13.86
C ALA A 5 -4.37 -17.73 -14.73
N THR A 6 -3.51 -16.76 -14.41
CA THR A 6 -3.35 -15.51 -15.16
C THR A 6 -1.88 -15.39 -15.58
N PRO A 7 -1.56 -15.44 -16.89
CA PRO A 7 -0.19 -15.29 -17.34
C PRO A 7 0.28 -13.85 -17.11
N VAL A 8 1.48 -13.70 -16.57
CA VAL A 8 2.14 -12.40 -16.34
C VAL A 8 3.48 -12.42 -17.07
N ARG A 9 3.83 -11.32 -17.72
CA ARG A 9 5.14 -11.14 -18.34
C ARG A 9 6.06 -10.47 -17.33
N LEU A 10 7.19 -11.10 -17.06
CA LEU A 10 8.26 -10.62 -16.20
C LEU A 10 9.57 -10.80 -16.96
N ASP A 11 10.52 -9.90 -16.76
CA ASP A 11 11.88 -10.06 -17.26
C ASP A 11 12.61 -11.19 -16.51
N ASP A 12 13.67 -11.72 -17.13
CA ASP A 12 14.41 -12.87 -16.61
C ASP A 12 15.04 -12.60 -15.23
N GLU A 13 15.49 -11.37 -14.98
CA GLU A 13 16.07 -10.97 -13.69
C GLU A 13 15.00 -11.05 -12.59
N THR A 14 13.82 -10.50 -12.83
CA THR A 14 12.70 -10.56 -11.89
C THR A 14 12.29 -12.00 -11.62
N VAL A 15 12.20 -12.85 -12.65
CA VAL A 15 11.86 -14.28 -12.48
C VAL A 15 12.90 -15.02 -11.64
N ALA A 16 14.19 -14.71 -11.83
CA ALA A 16 15.27 -15.30 -11.04
C ALA A 16 15.16 -14.91 -9.56
N ARG A 17 15.02 -13.61 -9.28
CA ARG A 17 14.91 -13.07 -7.91
C ARG A 17 13.69 -13.61 -7.17
N VAL A 18 12.53 -13.68 -7.83
CA VAL A 18 11.32 -14.31 -7.27
C VAL A 18 11.57 -15.79 -6.94
N GLY A 19 12.34 -16.49 -7.77
CA GLY A 19 12.74 -17.87 -7.54
C GLY A 19 13.59 -18.04 -6.29
N GLU A 20 14.60 -17.20 -6.08
CA GLU A 20 15.47 -17.23 -4.92
C GLU A 20 14.71 -16.97 -3.61
N ILE A 21 13.84 -15.95 -3.61
CA ILE A 21 13.00 -15.62 -2.45
C ILE A 21 12.05 -16.78 -2.14
N ALA A 22 11.35 -17.30 -3.15
CA ALA A 22 10.42 -18.40 -2.96
C ALA A 22 11.11 -19.67 -2.41
N LYS A 23 12.32 -19.97 -2.89
CA LYS A 23 13.16 -21.07 -2.38
C LYS A 23 13.55 -20.85 -0.92
N ALA A 24 14.00 -19.65 -0.56
CA ALA A 24 14.35 -19.32 0.83
C ALA A 24 13.15 -19.42 1.79
N MET A 25 11.94 -19.17 1.28
CA MET A 25 10.69 -19.29 2.05
C MET A 25 10.08 -20.70 2.07
N ASP A 26 10.67 -21.67 1.36
CA ASP A 26 10.08 -23.00 1.11
C ASP A 26 8.63 -22.92 0.56
N ARG A 27 8.46 -22.08 -0.47
CA ARG A 27 7.18 -21.84 -1.15
C ARG A 27 7.30 -21.93 -2.67
N PRO A 28 6.23 -22.32 -3.38
CA PRO A 28 6.19 -22.23 -4.83
C PRO A 28 6.28 -20.78 -5.32
N ARG A 29 6.99 -20.53 -6.42
CA ARG A 29 7.05 -19.20 -7.07
C ARG A 29 5.67 -18.61 -7.37
N ALA A 30 4.76 -19.45 -7.86
CA ALA A 30 3.39 -19.05 -8.17
C ALA A 30 2.64 -18.56 -6.93
N TRP A 31 2.91 -19.15 -5.76
CA TRP A 31 2.31 -18.71 -4.50
C TRP A 31 2.82 -17.32 -4.12
N LEU A 32 4.13 -17.08 -4.19
CA LEU A 32 4.74 -15.79 -3.88
C LEU A 32 4.24 -14.68 -4.81
N MET A 33 4.14 -14.96 -6.12
CA MET A 33 3.59 -14.01 -7.09
C MET A 33 2.11 -13.69 -6.80
N ALA A 34 1.29 -14.70 -6.51
CA ALA A 34 -0.11 -14.48 -6.17
C ALA A 34 -0.26 -13.67 -4.87
N GLU A 35 0.60 -13.92 -3.89
CA GLU A 35 0.59 -13.19 -2.62
C GLU A 35 1.01 -11.72 -2.81
N ALA A 36 2.05 -11.46 -3.59
CA ALA A 36 2.45 -10.10 -3.94
C ALA A 36 1.32 -9.34 -4.65
N ILE A 37 0.60 -10.00 -5.56
CA ILE A 37 -0.56 -9.41 -6.26
C ILE A 37 -1.70 -9.09 -5.29
N LYS A 38 -1.99 -9.95 -4.31
CA LYS A 38 -3.02 -9.66 -3.30
C LYS A 38 -2.66 -8.44 -2.46
N GLN A 39 -1.40 -8.34 -2.05
CA GLN A 39 -0.94 -7.23 -1.22
C GLN A 39 -1.01 -5.89 -1.96
N ILE A 40 -0.61 -5.87 -3.24
CA ILE A 40 -0.75 -4.64 -4.04
C ILE A 40 -2.22 -4.29 -4.25
N VAL A 41 -3.08 -5.24 -4.60
CA VAL A 41 -4.52 -4.98 -4.79
C VAL A 41 -5.13 -4.39 -3.52
N ALA A 42 -4.91 -5.01 -2.35
CA ALA A 42 -5.44 -4.51 -1.09
C ALA A 42 -4.94 -3.09 -0.76
N ARG A 43 -3.65 -2.81 -1.03
CA ARG A 43 -3.07 -1.49 -0.80
C ARG A 43 -3.65 -0.45 -1.75
N GLU A 44 -3.71 -0.74 -3.04
CA GLU A 44 -4.21 0.20 -4.05
C GLU A 44 -5.71 0.45 -3.88
N GLU A 45 -6.51 -0.57 -3.56
CA GLU A 45 -7.94 -0.41 -3.25
C GLU A 45 -8.16 0.54 -2.08
N TRP A 46 -7.43 0.33 -0.97
CA TRP A 46 -7.49 1.25 0.17
C TRP A 46 -7.05 2.67 -0.22
N PHE A 47 -5.94 2.79 -0.96
CA PHE A 47 -5.40 4.09 -1.34
C PHE A 47 -6.37 4.88 -2.22
N ILE A 48 -6.95 4.24 -3.23
CA ILE A 48 -7.95 4.85 -4.11
C ILE A 48 -9.13 5.37 -3.28
N GLN A 49 -9.65 4.56 -2.36
CA GLN A 49 -10.77 4.97 -1.49
C GLN A 49 -10.42 6.16 -0.59
N GLU A 50 -9.23 6.19 0.00
CA GLU A 50 -8.81 7.32 0.86
C GLU A 50 -8.55 8.59 0.06
N VAL A 51 -8.01 8.48 -1.15
CA VAL A 51 -7.85 9.62 -2.06
C VAL A 51 -9.22 10.19 -2.43
N GLU A 52 -10.17 9.35 -2.83
CA GLU A 52 -11.54 9.78 -3.15
C GLU A 52 -12.22 10.48 -1.97
N LYS A 53 -12.05 9.95 -0.74
CA LYS A 53 -12.54 10.60 0.49
C LYS A 53 -11.89 11.97 0.70
N GLY A 54 -10.58 12.07 0.47
CA GLY A 54 -9.82 13.32 0.59
C GLY A 54 -10.27 14.38 -0.41
N VAL A 55 -10.45 14.00 -1.67
CA VAL A 55 -10.98 14.87 -2.73
C VAL A 55 -12.37 15.36 -2.36
N LYS A 56 -13.28 14.46 -1.97
CA LYS A 56 -14.63 14.83 -1.54
C LYS A 56 -14.62 15.79 -0.32
N ALA A 57 -13.74 15.55 0.66
CA ALA A 57 -13.60 16.45 1.79
C ALA A 57 -13.10 17.84 1.39
N ALA A 58 -12.20 17.92 0.39
CA ALA A 58 -11.72 19.18 -0.15
C ALA A 58 -12.85 19.95 -0.87
N ASP A 59 -13.61 19.26 -1.71
CA ASP A 59 -14.75 19.83 -2.45
C ASP A 59 -15.85 20.34 -1.50
N GLU A 60 -16.06 19.66 -0.36
CA GLU A 60 -16.99 20.06 0.70
C GLU A 60 -16.42 21.14 1.64
N GLY A 61 -15.20 21.64 1.39
CA GLY A 61 -14.56 22.68 2.21
C GLY A 61 -14.10 22.21 3.59
N ARG A 62 -13.99 20.89 3.82
CA ARG A 62 -13.57 20.28 5.10
C ARG A 62 -12.05 20.19 5.26
N LEU A 63 -11.31 21.10 4.63
CA LEU A 63 -9.85 21.20 4.79
C LEU A 63 -9.50 21.89 6.10
N THR A 64 -8.30 21.62 6.61
CA THR A 64 -7.73 22.32 7.77
C THR A 64 -6.68 23.31 7.29
N ASP A 65 -6.72 24.54 7.82
CA ASP A 65 -5.70 25.55 7.55
C ASP A 65 -4.30 25.09 8.00
N HIS A 66 -3.27 25.45 7.22
CA HIS A 66 -1.90 25.02 7.46
C HIS A 66 -1.36 25.47 8.82
N ASN A 67 -1.65 26.70 9.26
CA ASN A 67 -1.16 27.22 10.53
C ASN A 67 -1.80 26.48 11.70
N ASN A 68 -3.09 26.19 11.60
CA ASN A 68 -3.81 25.41 12.60
C ASN A 68 -3.26 23.98 12.71
N LEU A 69 -2.94 23.35 11.58
CA LEU A 69 -2.31 22.03 11.55
C LEU A 69 -0.93 22.05 12.21
N LYS A 70 -0.10 23.04 11.88
CA LYS A 70 1.24 23.21 12.46
C LYS A 70 1.19 23.35 13.99
N ALA A 71 0.35 24.25 14.49
CA ALA A 71 0.18 24.47 15.93
C ALA A 71 -0.26 23.18 16.66
N LYS A 72 -1.18 22.41 16.07
CA LYS A 72 -1.61 21.10 16.60
C LYS A 72 -0.45 20.11 16.71
N TRP A 73 0.43 20.06 15.71
CA TRP A 73 1.58 19.15 15.70
C TRP A 73 2.68 19.56 16.69
N GLU A 74 2.92 20.86 16.83
CA GLU A 74 3.85 21.40 17.84
C GLU A 74 3.39 21.09 19.26
N ALA A 75 2.11 21.29 19.55
CA ALA A 75 1.52 20.92 20.84
C ALA A 75 1.64 19.42 21.12
N ARG A 76 1.37 18.56 20.12
CA ARG A 76 1.51 17.10 20.25
C ARG A 76 2.95 16.66 20.48
N ARG A 77 3.94 17.39 19.94
CA ARG A 77 5.37 17.12 20.18
C ARG A 77 5.76 17.50 21.61
N ALA A 78 5.35 18.68 22.07
CA ALA A 78 5.64 19.15 23.43
C ALA A 78 5.11 18.17 24.48
N ALA A 79 3.87 17.69 24.33
CA ALA A 79 3.24 16.75 25.25
C ALA A 79 3.84 15.33 25.26
N GLN A 80 4.68 14.96 24.27
CA GLN A 80 5.41 13.68 24.28
C GLN A 80 6.81 13.80 24.91
N MET A 81 7.27 15.02 25.16
CA MET A 81 8.58 15.31 25.74
C MET A 81 8.50 15.59 27.25
N GLU A 82 7.28 15.66 27.80
CA GLU A 82 6.95 15.78 29.22
C GLU A 82 6.64 14.39 29.81
#